data_AF-A0A7D3VPV5-F1
#
_entry.id   AF-A0A7D3VPV5-F1
#
_cell.length_a   1.000
_cell.length_b   1.000
_cell.length_c   1.000
_cell.angle_alpha   90.00
_cell.angle_beta   90.00
_cell.angle_gamma   90.00
#
_symmetry.space_group_name_H-M   'P 1'
#
loop_
_entity.id
_entity.type
_entity.pdbx_description
1 polymer ?
#
loop_
_entity_poly.entity_id
_entity_poly.type
_entity_poly.pdbx_seq_one_letter_code
_entity_poly.pdbx_strand_id
1 'polypeptide(L)'
;MPTRRSPVADAAALLLSDAEAVDRATARLRVLMRRLQDAPETPPWFAAIIDAHITAGTIAAADLARAASCLQALSESRAPDGAEPKGTTVLPPPGHGRRLPE
;
A
#
# COMPACT_ATOMS: atom_id res chain seq x y z
N MET A 1 -6.76 24.97 -1.44
CA MET A 1 -7.56 23.75 -1.66
C MET A 1 -6.80 22.59 -1.06
N PRO A 2 -7.31 21.88 -0.04
CA PRO A 2 -6.58 20.74 0.51
C PRO A 2 -6.59 19.63 -0.54
N THR A 3 -5.41 19.17 -0.92
CA THR A 3 -5.24 18.01 -1.80
C THR A 3 -5.98 16.85 -1.15
N ARG A 4 -7.12 16.43 -1.71
CA ARG A 4 -7.87 15.29 -1.17
C ARG A 4 -6.93 14.10 -1.21
N ARG A 5 -6.56 13.54 -0.05
CA ARG A 5 -5.79 12.31 0.03
C ARG A 5 -6.51 11.23 -0.79
N SER A 6 -5.74 10.49 -1.57
CA SER A 6 -6.28 9.38 -2.35
C SER A 6 -6.77 8.31 -1.36
N PRO A 7 -8.02 7.82 -1.47
CA PRO A 7 -8.52 6.72 -0.63
C PRO A 7 -7.62 5.48 -0.67
N VAL A 8 -6.90 5.28 -1.78
CA VAL A 8 -5.90 4.20 -1.96
C VAL A 8 -4.68 4.41 -1.06
N ALA A 9 -4.21 5.65 -0.94
CA ALA A 9 -3.09 5.99 -0.07
C ALA A 9 -3.47 5.85 1.41
N ASP A 10 -4.70 6.21 1.79
CA ASP A 10 -5.21 6.02 3.15
C ASP A 10 -5.34 4.52 3.50
N ALA A 11 -5.83 3.70 2.58
CA ALA A 11 -5.88 2.24 2.76
C ALA A 11 -4.49 1.62 2.92
N ALA A 12 -3.50 2.07 2.12
CA ALA A 12 -2.13 1.60 2.25
C ALA A 12 -1.50 1.97 3.61
N ALA A 13 -1.76 3.19 4.09
CA ALA A 13 -1.29 3.62 5.40
C ALA A 13 -1.91 2.80 6.54
N LEU A 14 -3.20 2.45 6.43
CA LEU A 14 -3.87 1.59 7.39
C LEU A 14 -3.26 0.18 7.43
N LEU A 15 -3.06 -0.44 6.26
CA LEU A 15 -2.44 -1.77 6.19
C LEU A 15 -1.02 -1.79 6.75
N LEU A 16 -0.25 -0.72 6.55
CA LEU A 16 1.08 -0.60 7.15
C LEU A 16 1.00 -0.49 8.68
N SER A 17 0.08 0.33 9.20
CA SER A 17 -0.17 0.43 10.64
C SER A 17 -0.59 -0.92 11.25
N ASP A 18 -1.43 -1.67 10.55
CA ASP A 18 -1.85 -3.01 10.98
C ASP A 18 -0.69 -3.99 10.96
N ALA A 19 0.16 -3.97 9.92
CA ALA A 19 1.37 -4.78 9.83
C ALA A 19 2.29 -4.53 11.04
N GLU A 20 2.52 -3.27 11.39
CA GLU A 20 3.32 -2.91 12.58
C GLU A 20 2.68 -3.35 13.89
N ALA A 21 1.34 -3.25 14.01
CA ALA A 21 0.62 -3.67 15.19
C ALA A 21 0.76 -5.19 15.40
N VAL A 22 0.63 -5.97 14.32
CA VAL A 22 0.82 -7.43 14.34
C VAL A 22 2.27 -7.79 14.67
N ASP A 23 3.26 -7.08 14.12
CA ASP A 23 4.67 -7.34 14.44
C ASP A 23 4.99 -7.05 15.91
N ARG A 24 4.47 -5.93 16.46
CA ARG A 24 4.58 -5.62 17.90
C ARG A 24 3.93 -6.68 18.78
N ALA A 25 2.75 -7.19 18.40
CA ALA A 25 2.09 -8.26 19.12
C ALA A 25 2.91 -9.56 19.08
N THR A 26 3.46 -9.90 17.92
CA THR A 26 4.32 -11.07 17.72
C THR A 26 5.61 -10.97 18.54
N ALA A 27 6.22 -9.79 18.62
CA ALA A 27 7.38 -9.54 19.46
C ALA A 27 7.07 -9.73 20.96
N ARG A 28 5.91 -9.26 21.43
CA ARG A 28 5.45 -9.48 22.81
C ARG A 28 5.24 -10.96 23.10
N LEU A 29 4.68 -11.72 22.17
CA LEU A 29 4.54 -13.18 22.30
C LEU A 29 5.90 -13.89 22.42
N ARG A 30 6.91 -13.50 21.62
CA ARG A 30 8.28 -14.03 21.75
C ARG A 30 8.90 -13.75 23.12
N VAL A 31 8.66 -12.56 23.67
CA VAL A 31 9.11 -12.22 25.02
C VAL A 31 8.38 -13.07 26.07
N LEU A 32 7.08 -13.23 25.95
CA LEU A 32 6.28 -14.05 26.86
C LEU A 32 6.71 -15.51 26.83
N MET A 33 6.92 -16.07 25.64
CA MET A 33 7.41 -17.45 25.46
C MET A 33 8.71 -17.68 26.22
N ARG A 34 9.70 -16.79 26.07
CA ARG A 34 10.99 -16.89 26.77
C ARG A 34 10.84 -16.86 28.29
N ARG A 35 9.93 -16.05 28.81
CA ARG A 35 9.66 -15.97 30.26
C ARG A 35 9.00 -17.25 30.79
N LEU A 36 8.15 -17.87 29.99
CA LEU A 36 7.37 -19.04 30.39
C LEU A 36 8.14 -20.36 30.18
N GLN A 37 9.14 -20.39 29.29
CA GLN A 37 9.97 -21.57 29.05
C GLN A 37 10.73 -22.04 30.31
N ASP A 38 11.07 -21.11 31.20
CA ASP A 38 11.77 -21.42 32.46
C ASP A 38 10.80 -21.74 33.62
N ALA A 39 9.48 -21.64 33.39
CA ALA A 39 8.48 -21.84 34.41
C ALA A 39 8.01 -23.30 34.46
N PRO A 40 8.15 -24.01 35.60
CA PRO A 40 7.83 -25.44 35.71
C PRO A 40 6.34 -25.75 35.54
N GLU A 41 5.47 -24.75 35.72
CA GLU A 41 4.02 -24.85 35.49
C GLU A 41 3.60 -24.73 34.02
N THR A 42 4.50 -24.39 33.09
CA THR A 42 4.15 -24.19 31.68
C THR A 42 3.83 -25.53 31.01
N PRO A 43 2.60 -25.73 30.48
CA PRO A 43 2.26 -26.97 29.82
C PRO A 43 3.10 -27.20 28.55
N PRO A 44 3.48 -28.44 28.23
CA PRO A 44 4.33 -28.72 27.06
C PRO A 44 3.67 -28.36 25.73
N TRP A 45 2.32 -28.34 25.66
CA TRP A 45 1.58 -27.91 24.47
C TRP A 45 1.64 -26.39 24.23
N PHE A 46 1.95 -25.59 25.27
CA PHE A 46 1.92 -24.13 25.20
C PHE A 46 2.94 -23.59 24.20
N ALA A 47 4.15 -24.14 24.19
CA ALA A 47 5.20 -23.74 23.26
C ALA A 47 4.76 -23.90 21.80
N ALA A 48 4.12 -25.02 21.45
CA ALA A 48 3.64 -25.27 20.09
C ALA A 48 2.55 -24.27 19.65
N ILE A 49 1.63 -23.93 20.57
CA ILE A 49 0.57 -22.94 20.26
C ILE A 49 1.17 -21.55 20.06
N ILE A 50 2.09 -21.13 20.93
CA ILE A 50 2.72 -19.81 20.79
C ILE A 50 3.56 -19.74 19.52
N ASP A 51 4.29 -20.79 19.17
CA ASP A 51 5.06 -20.86 17.94
C ASP A 51 4.17 -20.76 16.68
N ALA A 52 3.02 -21.45 16.68
CA ALA A 52 2.03 -21.32 15.62
C ALA A 52 1.49 -19.89 15.50
N HIS A 53 1.22 -19.21 16.61
CA HIS A 53 0.76 -17.81 16.60
C HIS A 53 1.86 -16.84 16.14
N ILE A 54 3.12 -17.07 16.53
CA ILE A 54 4.26 -16.28 16.07
C ILE A 54 4.43 -16.42 14.56
N THR A 55 4.32 -17.65 14.05
CA THR A 55 4.40 -17.93 12.61
C THR A 55 3.26 -17.25 11.86
N ALA A 56 2.02 -17.42 12.32
CA ALA A 56 0.85 -16.79 11.71
C ALA A 56 0.95 -15.25 11.74
N GLY A 57 1.36 -14.67 12.86
CA GLY A 57 1.54 -13.22 13.00
C GLY A 57 2.63 -12.68 12.07
N THR A 58 3.75 -13.40 11.94
CA THR A 58 4.84 -13.01 11.03
C THR A 58 4.39 -13.02 9.57
N ILE A 59 3.65 -14.05 9.15
CA ILE A 59 3.09 -14.15 7.80
C ILE A 59 2.09 -13.02 7.56
N ALA A 60 1.15 -12.81 8.49
CA ALA A 60 0.13 -11.77 8.38
C ALA A 60 0.75 -10.36 8.27
N ALA A 61 1.75 -10.03 9.10
CA ALA A 61 2.45 -8.75 9.02
C ALA A 61 3.14 -8.55 7.67
N ALA A 62 3.80 -9.59 7.15
CA ALA A 62 4.47 -9.53 5.84
C ALA A 62 3.46 -9.34 4.69
N ASP A 63 2.31 -10.02 4.74
CA ASP A 63 1.27 -9.91 3.72
C ASP A 63 0.59 -8.54 3.74
N LEU A 64 0.31 -7.99 4.93
CA LEU A 64 -0.21 -6.64 5.09
C LEU A 64 0.77 -5.58 4.56
N ALA A 65 2.05 -5.70 4.89
CA ALA A 65 3.10 -4.81 4.37
C ALA A 65 3.22 -4.90 2.85
N ARG A 66 3.16 -6.11 2.27
CA ARG A 66 3.20 -6.31 0.82
C ARG A 66 1.98 -5.68 0.14
N ALA A 67 0.78 -5.87 0.70
CA ALA A 67 -0.44 -5.25 0.20
C ALA A 67 -0.37 -3.72 0.25
N ALA A 68 0.14 -3.14 1.35
CA ALA A 68 0.37 -1.71 1.48
C ALA A 68 1.31 -1.17 0.37
N SER A 69 2.44 -1.85 0.14
CA SER A 69 3.40 -1.49 -0.92
C SER A 69 2.78 -1.55 -2.32
N CYS A 70 1.98 -2.57 -2.61
CA CYS A 70 1.26 -2.67 -3.88
C CYS A 70 0.26 -1.52 -4.07
N LEU A 71 -0.49 -1.16 -3.03
CA LEU A 71 -1.44 -0.03 -3.09
C LEU A 71 -0.74 1.31 -3.25
N GLN A 72 0.42 1.51 -2.59
CA GLN A 72 1.24 2.71 -2.79
C GLN A 72 1.69 2.83 -4.25
N ALA A 73 2.28 1.77 -4.80
CA ALA A 73 2.71 1.74 -6.19
C ALA A 73 1.56 2.01 -7.18
N LEU A 74 0.37 1.45 -6.93
CA LEU A 74 -0.82 1.73 -7.74
C LEU A 74 -1.29 3.19 -7.62
N SER A 75 -1.22 3.76 -6.42
CA SER A 75 -1.59 5.16 -6.19
C SER A 75 -0.66 6.13 -6.92
N GLU A 76 0.63 5.81 -6.96
CA GLU A 76 1.68 6.58 -7.66
C GLU A 76 1.54 6.44 -9.18
N SER A 77 1.33 5.21 -9.67
CA SER A 77 1.09 4.96 -11.11
C SER A 77 -0.19 5.64 -11.63
N ARG A 78 -1.17 5.93 -10.77
CA ARG A 78 -2.41 6.62 -11.14
C ARG A 78 -2.28 8.14 -11.17
N ALA A 79 -1.19 8.70 -10.65
CA ALA A 79 -0.89 10.13 -10.70
C ALA A 79 0.31 10.35 -11.64
N PRO A 80 0.12 10.38 -12.98
CA PRO A 80 -0.33 11.60 -13.67
C PRO A 80 -1.07 11.38 -15.01
N ASP A 81 -2.34 11.79 -15.10
CA ASP A 81 -3.03 12.00 -16.40
C ASP A 81 -3.70 13.40 -16.47
N GLY A 82 -3.11 14.35 -15.73
CA GLY A 82 -3.59 15.72 -15.56
C GLY A 82 -2.74 16.78 -16.25
N ALA A 83 -1.88 16.40 -17.20
CA ALA A 83 -1.24 17.36 -18.10
C ALA A 83 -2.08 17.42 -19.38
N GLU A 84 -3.04 18.34 -19.41
CA GLU A 84 -3.75 18.70 -20.64
C GLU A 84 -2.73 18.92 -21.78
N PRO A 85 -2.95 18.36 -22.99
CA PRO A 85 -2.25 18.82 -24.16
C PRO A 85 -2.74 20.23 -24.49
N LYS A 86 -2.09 21.24 -23.90
CA LYS A 86 -2.16 22.61 -24.39
C LYS A 86 -1.59 22.64 -25.80
N GLY A 87 -2.47 22.82 -26.78
CA GLY A 87 -2.11 23.37 -28.08
C GLY A 87 -2.21 22.40 -29.25
N THR A 88 -3.43 22.19 -29.73
CA THR A 88 -3.62 22.07 -31.18
C THR A 88 -4.59 23.17 -31.59
N THR A 89 -4.02 24.35 -31.88
CA THR A 89 -4.68 25.37 -32.69
C THR A 89 -5.11 24.70 -33.99
N VAL A 90 -6.40 24.39 -34.13
CA VAL A 90 -6.99 24.03 -35.41
C VAL A 90 -7.00 25.30 -36.25
N LEU A 91 -6.03 25.39 -37.17
CA LEU A 91 -5.95 26.42 -38.19
C LEU A 91 -7.17 26.28 -39.13
N PRO A 92 -7.96 27.33 -39.39
CA PRO A 92 -9.03 27.26 -40.39
C PRO A 92 -8.43 27.06 -41.80
N PRO A 93 -9.13 26.36 -42.73
CA PRO A 93 -8.62 26.11 -44.07
C PRO A 93 -8.40 27.44 -44.83
N PRO A 94 -7.29 27.59 -45.57
CA PRO A 94 -7.05 28.78 -46.37
C PRO A 94 -8.06 28.84 -47.52
N GLY A 95 -8.77 29.97 -47.60
CA GLY A 95 -9.76 30.25 -48.62
C GLY A 95 -9.25 30.03 -50.04
N HIS A 96 -10.13 29.51 -50.89
CA HIS A 96 -9.93 29.45 -52.33
C HIS A 96 -9.97 30.86 -52.93
N GLY A 97 -8.84 31.57 -52.82
CA GLY A 97 -8.56 32.77 -53.56
C GLY A 97 -7.48 32.50 -54.61
N ARG A 98 -7.89 32.03 -55.81
CA ARG A 98 -7.21 32.28 -57.09
C ARG A 98 -7.90 31.52 -58.23
N ARG A 99 -8.68 32.25 -59.04
CA ARG A 99 -8.44 32.41 -60.49
C ARG A 99 -8.98 33.78 -60.94
N LEU A 100 -8.06 34.62 -61.39
CA LEU A 100 -8.20 35.72 -62.36
C LEU A 100 -7.16 35.39 -63.46
N PRO A 101 -7.16 36.02 -64.64
CA PRO A 101 -8.23 36.44 -65.54
C PRO A 101 -7.97 35.92 -66.98
N GLU A 102 -8.73 36.47 -67.94
CA GLU A 102 -8.72 36.31 -69.42
C GLU A 102 -9.56 35.18 -70.02
#